data_AF-A0A2E4LIS5-F1
#
_entry.id   AF-A0A2E4LIS5-F1
#
_cell.length_a   1.000
_cell.length_b   1.000
_cell.length_c   1.000
_cell.angle_alpha   90.00
_cell.angle_beta   90.00
_cell.angle_gamma   90.00
#
_symmetry.space_group_name_H-M   'P 1'
#
loop_
_entity.id
_entity.type
_entity.pdbx_description
1 polymer ?
#
loop_
_entity_poly.entity_id
_entity_poly.type
_entity_poly.pdbx_seq_one_letter_code
_entity_poly.pdbx_strand_id
1 'polypeptide(L)'
;MSMINHNLGKKLASFLSKSPPSYQRFEDISLEDLAFVLEAGDIVLVEGDTRISTAIKYLTQSSWSHACLYVGERDSGVRDLTLLEADLLEGVRMVSLEHYSGFNLRICRPVDLQTEDREKLINYAKSKLGHKYDLKNIL
;
A
#
# COMPACT_ATOMS: atom_id res chain seq x y z
N MET A 1 -23.53 20.74 -10.64
CA MET A 1 -22.09 21.05 -10.79
C MET A 1 -21.23 19.96 -10.11
N SER A 2 -21.27 18.70 -10.58
CA SER A 2 -20.66 17.55 -9.85
C SER A 2 -19.93 16.53 -10.75
N MET A 3 -20.35 16.35 -12.01
CA MET A 3 -19.69 15.38 -12.92
C MET A 3 -18.33 15.84 -13.49
N ILE A 4 -18.11 17.15 -13.65
CA ILE A 4 -16.90 17.69 -14.29
C ILE A 4 -15.65 17.47 -13.42
N ASN A 5 -15.80 17.61 -12.09
CA ASN A 5 -14.69 17.41 -11.14
C ASN A 5 -14.28 15.95 -11.01
N HIS A 6 -15.22 15.00 -11.15
CA HIS A 6 -14.90 13.58 -10.98
C HIS A 6 -14.07 13.02 -12.15
N ASN A 7 -14.38 13.44 -13.39
CA ASN A 7 -13.63 13.01 -14.56
C ASN A 7 -12.24 13.66 -14.65
N LEU A 8 -12.08 14.91 -14.22
CA LEU A 8 -10.76 15.53 -14.08
C LEU A 8 -9.93 14.82 -13.01
N GLY A 9 -10.51 14.55 -11.83
CA GLY A 9 -9.84 13.85 -10.74
C GLY A 9 -9.34 12.46 -11.15
N LYS A 10 -10.16 11.68 -11.86
CA LYS A 10 -9.75 10.37 -12.40
C LYS A 10 -8.62 10.46 -13.42
N LYS A 11 -8.67 11.43 -14.33
CA LYS A 11 -7.58 11.64 -15.31
C LYS A 11 -6.28 12.06 -14.63
N LEU A 12 -6.35 12.92 -13.63
CA LEU A 12 -5.19 13.34 -12.84
C LEU A 12 -4.61 12.18 -12.04
N ALA A 13 -5.45 11.42 -11.33
CA ALA A 13 -5.02 10.22 -10.62
C ALA A 13 -4.37 9.20 -11.57
N SER A 14 -4.99 8.93 -12.73
CA SER A 14 -4.41 8.03 -13.75
C SER A 14 -3.07 8.53 -14.30
N PHE A 15 -2.88 9.85 -14.41
CA PHE A 15 -1.60 10.43 -14.82
C PHE A 15 -0.54 10.30 -13.72
N LEU A 16 -0.92 10.55 -12.46
CA LEU A 16 -0.03 10.48 -11.30
C LEU A 16 0.37 9.05 -10.93
N SER A 17 -0.48 8.06 -11.21
CA SER A 17 -0.21 6.63 -10.97
C SER A 17 0.73 5.99 -12.00
N LYS A 18 1.20 6.71 -13.03
CA LYS A 18 2.14 6.16 -14.02
C LYS A 18 3.58 6.17 -13.51
N SER A 19 4.27 5.06 -13.66
CA SER A 19 5.70 4.91 -13.32
C SER A 19 6.62 5.46 -14.42
N PRO A 20 7.68 6.22 -14.10
CA PRO A 20 8.78 6.52 -15.02
C PRO A 20 9.57 5.25 -15.39
N PRO A 21 10.32 5.26 -16.51
CA PRO A 21 11.10 4.10 -16.91
C PRO A 21 12.28 3.85 -15.94
N SER A 22 12.47 2.55 -15.62
CA SER A 22 13.56 1.93 -14.84
C SER A 22 13.60 2.20 -13.32
N TYR A 23 12.83 1.42 -12.57
CA TYR A 23 13.11 1.12 -11.16
C TYR A 23 13.87 -0.21 -11.06
N GLN A 24 14.93 -0.26 -10.27
CA GLN A 24 15.75 -1.46 -10.05
C GLN A 24 15.65 -1.88 -8.59
N ARG A 25 15.21 -3.12 -8.34
CA ARG A 25 15.14 -3.71 -7.00
C ARG A 25 16.55 -3.87 -6.46
N PHE A 26 16.80 -3.42 -5.22
CA PHE A 26 18.13 -3.44 -4.59
C PHE A 26 18.31 -4.60 -3.60
N GLU A 27 17.26 -5.37 -3.29
CA GLU A 27 17.31 -6.44 -2.29
C GLU A 27 17.11 -7.84 -2.89
N ASP A 28 17.98 -8.78 -2.50
CA ASP A 28 17.98 -10.20 -2.88
C ASP A 28 17.01 -11.08 -2.05
N ILE A 29 16.15 -10.48 -1.21
CA ILE A 29 15.20 -11.22 -0.37
C ILE A 29 14.02 -11.70 -1.21
N SER A 30 13.71 -13.00 -1.18
CA SER A 30 12.57 -13.55 -1.92
C SER A 30 11.24 -13.08 -1.32
N LEU A 31 10.17 -13.02 -2.12
CA LEU A 31 8.85 -12.67 -1.56
C LEU A 31 8.34 -13.78 -0.63
N GLU A 32 8.77 -15.01 -0.87
CA GLU A 32 8.46 -16.18 -0.07
C GLU A 32 9.04 -16.05 1.34
N ASP A 33 10.31 -15.63 1.44
CA ASP A 33 10.94 -15.35 2.75
C ASP A 33 10.23 -14.20 3.47
N LEU A 34 9.81 -13.17 2.73
CA LEU A 34 9.06 -12.05 3.28
C LEU A 34 7.69 -12.50 3.81
N ALA A 35 6.95 -13.30 3.04
CA ALA A 35 5.66 -13.86 3.44
C ALA A 35 5.78 -14.72 4.70
N PHE A 36 6.84 -15.53 4.79
CA PHE A 36 7.08 -16.42 5.92
C PHE A 36 7.29 -15.68 7.26
N VAL A 37 7.84 -14.46 7.22
CA VAL A 37 8.09 -13.68 8.44
C VAL A 37 6.98 -12.70 8.79
N LEU A 38 6.04 -12.44 7.87
CA LEU A 38 4.96 -11.48 8.08
C LEU A 38 3.97 -11.95 9.16
N GLU A 39 3.56 -11.00 9.99
CA GLU A 39 2.56 -11.21 11.03
C GLU A 39 1.40 -10.23 10.83
N ALA A 40 0.18 -10.69 11.12
CA ALA A 40 -0.99 -9.81 11.12
C ALA A 40 -0.68 -8.54 11.93
N GLY A 41 -1.04 -7.37 11.40
CA GLY A 41 -0.75 -6.07 12.02
C GLY A 41 0.58 -5.44 11.59
N ASP A 42 1.46 -6.16 10.91
CA ASP A 42 2.65 -5.56 10.31
C ASP A 42 2.28 -4.51 9.27
N ILE A 43 3.09 -3.45 9.18
CA ILE A 43 3.05 -2.49 8.09
C ILE A 43 4.13 -2.84 7.08
N VAL A 44 3.72 -3.00 5.82
CA VAL A 44 4.63 -3.18 4.69
C VAL A 44 4.80 -1.84 4.00
N LEU A 45 6.00 -1.26 4.11
CA LEU A 45 6.38 -0.06 3.38
C LEU A 45 6.85 -0.45 1.98
N VAL A 46 6.39 0.31 0.99
CA VAL A 46 6.73 0.11 -0.42
C VAL A 46 7.43 1.35 -0.95
N GLU A 47 8.60 1.14 -1.54
CA GLU A 47 9.25 2.15 -2.34
C GLU A 47 8.59 2.25 -3.72
N GLY A 48 7.45 2.93 -3.80
CA GLY A 48 6.69 3.07 -5.04
C GLY A 48 7.43 3.90 -6.09
N ASP A 49 7.06 3.72 -7.36
CA ASP A 49 7.72 4.33 -8.51
C ASP A 49 6.78 5.25 -9.32
N THR A 50 5.56 5.50 -8.86
CA THR A 50 4.62 6.38 -9.56
C THR A 50 5.02 7.86 -9.47
N ARG A 51 4.46 8.75 -10.29
CA ARG A 51 4.73 10.20 -10.17
C ARG A 51 4.33 10.78 -8.81
N ILE A 52 3.24 10.28 -8.22
CA ILE A 52 2.87 10.67 -6.85
C ILE A 52 3.87 10.11 -5.84
N SER A 53 4.41 8.91 -6.07
CA SER A 53 5.50 8.37 -5.25
C SER A 53 6.70 9.31 -5.24
N THR A 54 7.12 9.83 -6.40
CA THR A 54 8.21 10.81 -6.48
C THR A 54 7.93 12.07 -5.66
N ALA A 55 6.71 12.60 -5.72
CA ALA A 55 6.32 13.77 -4.93
C ALA A 55 6.32 13.48 -3.43
N ILE A 56 5.78 12.33 -3.00
CA ILE A 56 5.79 11.90 -1.59
C ILE A 56 7.23 11.75 -1.10
N LYS A 57 8.10 11.08 -1.86
CA LYS A 57 9.50 10.89 -1.50
C LYS A 57 10.21 12.23 -1.32
N TYR A 58 10.01 13.15 -2.26
CA TYR A 58 10.59 14.48 -2.20
C TYR A 58 10.09 15.31 -1.01
N LEU A 59 8.78 15.34 -0.76
CA LEU A 59 8.21 16.16 0.33
C LEU A 59 8.55 15.61 1.72
N THR A 60 8.59 14.29 1.86
CA THR A 60 8.84 13.62 3.15
C THR A 60 10.33 13.37 3.42
N GLN A 61 11.19 13.56 2.42
CA GLN A 61 12.61 13.18 2.47
C GLN A 61 12.80 11.70 2.87
N SER A 62 11.87 10.84 2.42
CA SER A 62 11.85 9.40 2.68
C SER A 62 11.88 8.64 1.35
N SER A 63 12.51 7.47 1.30
CA SER A 63 12.39 6.58 0.15
C SER A 63 11.03 5.86 0.10
N TRP A 64 10.35 5.70 1.23
CA TRP A 64 9.06 5.02 1.32
C TRP A 64 7.93 5.94 0.91
N SER A 65 7.17 5.55 -0.12
CA SER A 65 6.10 6.37 -0.67
C SER A 65 4.70 5.79 -0.50
N HIS A 66 4.61 4.52 -0.09
CA HIS A 66 3.35 3.81 0.08
C HIS A 66 3.46 2.84 1.26
N ALA A 67 2.31 2.51 1.83
CA ALA A 67 2.22 1.62 2.98
C ALA A 67 0.96 0.75 2.89
N CYS A 68 1.12 -0.51 3.25
CA CYS A 68 0.06 -1.50 3.31
C CYS A 68 0.00 -2.11 4.72
N LEU A 69 -1.19 -2.46 5.20
CA LEU A 69 -1.38 -3.23 6.42
C LEU A 69 -1.47 -4.72 6.06
N TYR A 70 -0.63 -5.56 6.65
CA TYR A 70 -0.76 -7.01 6.53
C TYR A 70 -1.87 -7.52 7.44
N VAL A 71 -2.84 -8.20 6.85
CA VAL A 71 -4.02 -8.76 7.53
C VAL A 71 -4.23 -10.25 7.25
N GLY A 72 -3.20 -10.89 6.66
CA GLY A 72 -3.14 -12.33 6.41
C GLY A 72 -2.76 -13.13 7.66
N GLU A 73 -2.79 -14.45 7.50
CA GLU A 73 -2.33 -15.40 8.53
C GLU A 73 -0.83 -15.70 8.33
N ARG A 74 -0.20 -16.37 9.30
CA ARG A 74 1.25 -16.63 9.31
C ARG A 74 1.76 -17.48 8.14
N ASP A 75 0.86 -18.23 7.49
CA ASP A 75 1.18 -19.14 6.39
C ASP A 75 0.49 -18.74 5.07
N SER A 76 -0.02 -17.51 4.97
CA SER A 76 -0.61 -17.03 3.73
C SER A 76 0.45 -16.94 2.62
N GLY A 77 0.09 -17.40 1.42
CA GLY A 77 0.98 -17.39 0.27
C GLY A 77 1.15 -16.00 -0.32
N VAL A 78 2.20 -15.82 -1.12
CA VAL A 78 2.51 -14.54 -1.80
C VAL A 78 1.40 -14.06 -2.74
N ARG A 79 0.54 -14.97 -3.21
CA ARG A 79 -0.60 -14.69 -4.11
C ARG A 79 -1.91 -14.41 -3.36
N ASP A 80 -1.97 -14.68 -2.06
CA ASP A 80 -3.17 -14.44 -1.27
C ASP A 80 -3.39 -12.94 -1.07
N LEU A 81 -4.66 -12.53 -1.01
CA LEU A 81 -5.04 -11.14 -0.77
C LEU A 81 -4.87 -10.79 0.71
N THR A 82 -3.65 -10.47 1.11
CA THR A 82 -3.24 -10.30 2.51
C THR A 82 -2.84 -8.87 2.87
N LEU A 83 -2.65 -8.00 1.89
CA LEU A 83 -2.31 -6.60 2.10
C LEU A 83 -3.55 -5.73 1.91
N LEU A 84 -3.89 -4.94 2.93
CA LEU A 84 -4.89 -3.90 2.86
C LEU A 84 -4.21 -2.55 2.60
N GLU A 85 -4.65 -1.84 1.58
CA GLU A 85 -4.07 -0.55 1.20
C GLU A 85 -5.13 0.45 0.76
N ALA A 86 -4.75 1.73 0.72
CA ALA A 86 -5.55 2.79 0.14
C ALA A 86 -4.93 3.25 -1.18
N ASP A 87 -5.49 2.79 -2.30
CA ASP A 87 -5.09 3.22 -3.64
C ASP A 87 -5.87 4.48 -4.08
N LEU A 88 -5.23 5.33 -4.88
CA LEU A 88 -5.80 6.60 -5.33
C LEU A 88 -6.97 6.43 -6.30
N LEU A 89 -6.96 5.37 -7.11
CA LEU A 89 -7.93 5.10 -8.16
C LEU A 89 -9.00 4.12 -7.68
N GLU A 90 -8.57 3.07 -6.99
CA GLU A 90 -9.41 1.95 -6.58
C GLU A 90 -9.93 2.10 -5.14
N GLY A 91 -9.38 3.05 -4.37
CA GLY A 91 -9.74 3.25 -2.98
C GLY A 91 -9.13 2.20 -2.07
N VAL A 92 -9.78 1.94 -0.94
CA VAL A 92 -9.32 0.93 0.02
C VAL A 92 -9.61 -0.46 -0.54
N ARG A 93 -8.56 -1.23 -0.81
CA ARG A 93 -8.63 -2.54 -1.46
C ARG A 93 -7.71 -3.54 -0.78
N MET A 94 -7.89 -4.81 -1.15
CA MET A 94 -6.99 -5.89 -0.82
C MET A 94 -6.10 -6.20 -2.03
N VAL A 95 -4.80 -6.39 -1.82
CA VAL A 95 -3.83 -6.83 -2.83
C VAL A 95 -2.98 -7.97 -2.28
N SER A 96 -2.34 -8.71 -3.18
CA SER A 96 -1.38 -9.75 -2.81
C SER A 96 0.01 -9.17 -2.61
N LEU A 97 0.88 -9.90 -1.90
CA LEU A 97 2.29 -9.52 -1.78
C LEU A 97 3.00 -9.56 -3.15
N GLU A 98 2.61 -10.49 -4.02
CA GLU A 98 3.10 -10.61 -5.41
C GLU A 98 2.87 -9.32 -6.23
N HIS A 99 1.82 -8.56 -5.93
CA HIS A 99 1.57 -7.25 -6.55
C HIS A 99 2.80 -6.32 -6.45
N TYR A 100 3.60 -6.48 -5.39
CA TYR A 100 4.78 -5.68 -5.12
C TYR A 100 6.12 -6.38 -5.40
N SER A 101 6.14 -7.47 -6.15
CA SER A 101 7.36 -8.24 -6.49
C SER A 101 8.49 -7.45 -7.15
N GLY A 102 8.19 -6.33 -7.81
CA GLY A 102 9.19 -5.45 -8.44
C GLY A 102 9.77 -4.36 -7.55
N PHE A 103 9.31 -4.23 -6.30
CA PHE A 103 9.60 -3.09 -5.43
C PHE A 103 10.51 -3.45 -4.26
N ASN A 104 11.16 -2.44 -3.67
CA ASN A 104 11.80 -2.62 -2.37
C ASN A 104 10.71 -2.58 -1.30
N LEU A 105 10.80 -3.52 -0.35
CA LEU A 105 9.81 -3.72 0.70
C LEU A 105 10.48 -3.66 2.07
N ARG A 106 9.81 -3.07 3.05
CA ARG A 106 10.25 -3.08 4.44
C ARG A 106 9.10 -3.41 5.37
N ILE A 107 9.34 -4.37 6.26
CA ILE A 107 8.40 -4.71 7.34
C ILE A 107 8.64 -3.78 8.52
N CYS A 108 7.56 -3.18 9.00
CA CYS A 108 7.49 -2.41 10.23
C CYS A 108 6.53 -3.12 11.18
N ARG A 109 7.10 -3.80 12.19
CA ARG A 109 6.33 -4.51 13.20
C ARG A 109 6.01 -3.60 14.39
N PRO A 110 4.74 -3.48 14.81
CA PRO A 110 4.41 -2.75 16.03
C PRO A 110 5.02 -3.43 17.26
N VAL A 111 5.50 -2.61 18.20
CA VAL A 111 5.98 -3.05 19.52
C VAL A 111 4.94 -2.68 20.57
N ASP A 112 4.73 -3.55 21.55
CA ASP A 112 3.78 -3.38 22.68
C ASP A 112 2.28 -3.26 22.31
N LEU A 113 1.91 -3.60 21.07
CA LEU A 113 0.50 -3.65 20.65
C LEU A 113 -0.16 -4.95 21.14
N GLN A 114 -1.17 -4.81 22.00
CA GLN A 114 -1.92 -5.96 22.51
C GLN A 114 -2.72 -6.65 21.39
N THR A 115 -2.90 -7.96 21.52
CA THR A 115 -3.61 -8.78 20.53
C THR A 115 -5.02 -8.26 20.27
N GLU A 116 -5.76 -7.88 21.31
CA GLU A 116 -7.13 -7.37 21.19
C GLU A 116 -7.19 -6.06 20.41
N ASP A 117 -6.22 -5.16 20.62
CA ASP A 117 -6.18 -3.87 19.93
C ASP A 117 -5.72 -4.02 18.49
N ARG A 118 -4.82 -4.96 18.23
CA ARG A 118 -4.45 -5.36 16.87
C ARG A 118 -5.66 -5.89 16.10
N GLU A 119 -6.46 -6.77 16.70
CA GLU A 119 -7.68 -7.29 16.07
C GLU A 119 -8.70 -6.20 15.80
N LYS A 120 -8.94 -5.30 16.76
CA LYS A 120 -9.81 -4.12 16.55
C LYS A 120 -9.32 -3.25 15.40
N LEU A 121 -8.01 -2.98 15.33
CA LEU A 121 -7.39 -2.19 14.27
C LEU A 121 -7.59 -2.86 12.90
N ILE A 122 -7.31 -4.15 12.79
CA ILE A 122 -7.48 -4.91 11.54
C ILE A 122 -8.95 -4.93 11.12
N ASN A 123 -9.88 -5.15 12.05
CA ASN A 123 -11.31 -5.13 11.78
C ASN A 123 -11.79 -3.75 11.33
N TYR A 124 -11.30 -2.69 11.98
CA TYR A 124 -11.58 -1.32 11.56
C TYR A 124 -11.04 -1.04 10.14
N ALA A 125 -9.81 -1.44 9.84
CA ALA A 125 -9.23 -1.26 8.51
C ALA A 125 -10.05 -2.01 7.44
N LYS A 126 -10.40 -3.28 7.70
CA LYS A 126 -11.26 -4.09 6.82
C LYS A 126 -12.64 -3.44 6.61
N SER A 127 -13.20 -2.78 7.63
CA SER A 127 -14.47 -2.05 7.49
C SER A 127 -14.42 -0.90 6.47
N LYS A 128 -13.21 -0.46 6.07
CA LYS A 128 -13.01 0.59 5.08
C LYS A 128 -12.91 0.07 3.65
N LEU A 129 -12.91 -1.23 3.40
CA LEU A 129 -12.85 -1.78 2.05
C LEU A 129 -13.95 -1.19 1.14
N GLY A 130 -13.56 -0.78 -0.06
CA GLY A 130 -14.44 -0.11 -1.02
C GLY A 130 -14.66 1.39 -0.77
N HIS A 131 -14.16 1.96 0.33
CA HIS A 131 -14.13 3.42 0.49
C HIS A 131 -13.20 4.04 -0.56
N LYS A 132 -13.71 5.06 -1.27
CA LYS A 132 -12.92 5.77 -2.27
C LYS A 132 -11.93 6.72 -1.61
N TYR A 133 -10.76 6.85 -2.24
CA TYR A 133 -9.78 7.84 -1.84
C TYR A 133 -10.35 9.27 -2.02
N ASP A 134 -10.16 10.13 -1.02
CA ASP A 134 -10.57 11.52 -1.12
C ASP A 134 -9.53 12.31 -1.92
N LEU A 135 -9.81 12.52 -3.20
CA LEU A 135 -8.96 13.30 -4.11
C LEU A 135 -8.92 14.80 -3.76
N LYS A 136 -9.71 15.28 -2.78
CA LYS A 136 -9.70 16.70 -2.38
C LYS A 136 -8.34 17.19 -1.89
N ASN A 137 -7.50 16.31 -1.36
CA ASN A 137 -6.15 16.68 -0.90
C ASN A 137 -5.07 16.54 -1.99
N ILE A 138 -5.46 16.22 -3.23
CA ILE A 138 -4.57 16.13 -4.40
C ILE A 138 -4.71 17.36 -5.32
N LEU A 139 -5.78 18.16 -5.14
CA LEU A 139 -6.08 19.38 -5.90
C LEU A 139 -5.82 20.64 -5.08
#